data_AF-A0A2J6GZI4-F1
#
_entry.id   AF-A0A2J6GZI4-F1
#
_cell.length_a   1.000
_cell.length_b   1.000
_cell.length_c   1.000
_cell.angle_alpha   90.00
_cell.angle_beta   90.00
_cell.angle_gamma   90.00
#
_symmetry.space_group_name_H-M   'P 1'
#
loop_
_entity.id
_entity.type
_entity.pdbx_description
1 polymer ?
#
loop_
_entity_poly.entity_id
_entity_poly.type
_entity_poly.pdbx_seq_one_letter_code
_entity_poly.pdbx_strand_id
1 'polypeptide(L)'
;MAVENNDKVAIQYKGTLEDGTVFDTSEGREALEFVVGKGMVIPGFEKGIVGLNEGDKKTIEILPEDGYGPVMKELVQEVPKTALPAEITPEVGMMLSAQGPNGQMIPVKVAEIGEETIKLDMNHPLAGQKLTFDVTVEKVTKAGEFEEEEETDDDGCGPEGCASCSSCGGH
;
A
#
# COMPACT_ATOMS: atom_id res chain seq x y z
N MET A 1 13.00 7.00 24.42
CA MET A 1 13.58 7.97 23.46
C MET A 1 12.46 8.51 22.58
N ALA A 2 12.58 9.72 22.04
CA ALA A 2 11.55 10.28 21.16
C ALA A 2 11.75 9.82 19.70
N VAL A 3 10.65 9.60 18.99
CA VAL A 3 10.62 9.25 17.58
C VAL A 3 10.97 10.48 16.73
N GLU A 4 11.98 10.38 15.89
CA GLU A 4 12.37 11.41 14.92
C GLU A 4 12.37 10.87 13.48
N ASN A 5 12.49 11.78 12.52
CA ASN A 5 12.59 11.41 11.11
C ASN A 5 13.88 10.60 10.87
N ASN A 6 13.80 9.58 10.02
CA ASN A 6 14.77 8.51 9.79
C ASN A 6 14.93 7.49 10.93
N ASP A 7 14.15 7.52 12.00
CA ASP A 7 14.20 6.44 13.00
C ASP A 7 13.40 5.22 12.54
N LYS A 8 13.92 4.02 12.80
CA LYS A 8 13.19 2.76 12.67
C LYS A 8 12.36 2.53 13.93
N VAL A 9 11.05 2.44 13.77
CA VAL A 9 10.14 2.26 14.90
C VAL A 9 9.35 0.98 14.74
N ALA A 10 9.17 0.24 15.83
CA ALA A 10 8.27 -0.88 15.93
C ALA A 10 7.03 -0.42 16.68
N ILE A 11 5.87 -0.46 16.02
CA ILE A 11 4.62 0.01 16.62
C ILE A 11 3.51 -1.02 16.45
N GLN A 12 2.59 -1.01 17.40
CA GLN A 12 1.28 -1.62 17.26
C GLN A 12 0.31 -0.55 16.77
N TYR A 13 -0.54 -0.90 15.81
CA TYR A 13 -1.57 0.02 15.32
C TYR A 13 -2.94 -0.66 15.18
N LYS A 14 -3.98 0.15 15.31
CA LYS A 14 -5.36 -0.28 15.08
C LYS A 14 -6.11 0.81 14.31
N GLY A 15 -6.40 0.50 13.06
CA GLY A 15 -7.17 1.34 12.15
C GLY A 15 -8.66 1.05 12.28
N THR A 16 -9.42 2.06 12.70
CA THR A 16 -10.87 2.04 12.85
C THR A 16 -11.50 3.09 11.93
N LEU A 17 -12.59 2.73 11.28
CA LEU A 17 -13.43 3.65 10.50
C LEU A 17 -14.26 4.53 11.45
N GLU A 18 -14.78 5.65 10.94
CA GLU A 18 -15.70 6.52 11.70
C GLU A 18 -16.96 5.77 12.19
N ASP A 19 -17.35 4.71 11.48
CA ASP A 19 -18.47 3.83 11.85
C ASP A 19 -18.14 2.86 13.02
N GLY A 20 -16.89 2.85 13.50
CA GLY A 20 -16.41 1.95 14.55
C GLY A 20 -15.95 0.58 14.04
N THR A 21 -16.04 0.33 12.73
CA THR A 21 -15.54 -0.89 12.09
C THR A 21 -14.01 -0.87 12.02
N VAL A 22 -13.35 -1.88 12.58
CA VAL A 22 -11.89 -2.06 12.46
C VAL A 22 -11.58 -2.57 11.06
N PHE A 23 -10.86 -1.80 10.26
CA PHE A 23 -10.49 -2.20 8.89
C PHE A 23 -9.12 -2.87 8.84
N ASP A 24 -8.21 -2.49 9.74
CA ASP A 24 -6.88 -3.10 9.83
C ASP A 24 -6.32 -2.98 11.25
N THR A 25 -5.56 -3.97 11.70
CA THR A 25 -4.89 -3.93 13.00
C THR A 25 -3.68 -4.85 13.04
N SER A 26 -2.62 -4.39 13.70
CA SER A 26 -1.51 -5.26 14.10
C SER A 26 -1.74 -5.91 15.46
N GLU A 27 -2.82 -5.57 16.18
CA GLU A 27 -3.13 -6.14 17.50
C GLU A 27 -3.26 -7.67 17.39
N GLY A 28 -2.36 -8.39 18.07
CA GLY A 28 -2.27 -9.86 17.99
C GLY A 28 -1.34 -10.39 16.88
N ARG A 29 -0.58 -9.51 16.20
CA ARG A 29 0.48 -9.83 15.23
C ARG A 29 1.80 -9.19 15.66
N GLU A 30 2.86 -9.48 14.91
CA GLU A 30 4.15 -8.80 15.09
C GLU A 30 4.01 -7.29 14.87
N ALA A 31 4.82 -6.52 15.60
CA ALA A 31 4.83 -5.06 15.50
C ALA A 31 5.19 -4.64 14.07
N LEU A 32 4.50 -3.61 13.56
CA LEU A 32 4.85 -3.06 12.27
C LEU A 32 6.13 -2.24 12.43
N GLU A 33 7.20 -2.70 11.78
CA GLU A 33 8.47 -2.00 11.73
C GLU A 33 8.58 -1.17 10.44
N PHE A 34 8.78 0.13 10.57
CA PHE A 34 9.05 1.00 9.43
C PHE A 34 9.95 2.17 9.83
N VAL A 35 10.50 2.84 8.83
CA VAL A 35 11.35 4.03 9.03
C VAL A 35 10.53 5.28 8.81
N VAL A 36 10.51 6.16 9.81
CA VAL A 36 9.77 7.41 9.78
C VAL A 36 10.38 8.36 8.75
N GLY A 37 9.55 8.98 7.92
CA GLY A 37 9.91 9.93 6.87
C GLY A 37 10.42 9.32 5.57
N LYS A 38 10.27 7.99 5.39
CA LYS A 38 10.53 7.31 4.11
C LYS A 38 9.27 7.21 3.23
N GLY A 39 8.11 7.66 3.70
CA GLY A 39 6.85 7.56 2.95
C GLY A 39 6.37 6.12 2.78
N MET A 40 6.80 5.22 3.67
CA MET A 40 6.31 3.83 3.70
C MET A 40 4.87 3.72 4.20
N VAL A 41 4.40 4.73 4.93
CA VAL A 41 3.04 4.80 5.49
C VAL A 41 2.43 6.16 5.16
N ILE A 42 1.11 6.30 5.39
CA ILE A 42 0.37 7.53 5.09
C ILE A 42 0.94 8.74 5.87
N PRO A 43 1.00 9.93 5.26
CA PRO A 43 1.68 11.08 5.85
C PRO A 43 1.03 11.55 7.17
N GLY A 44 -0.29 11.41 7.32
CA GLY A 44 -0.98 11.70 8.58
C GLY A 44 -0.50 10.81 9.74
N PHE A 45 -0.12 9.58 9.43
CA PHE A 45 0.35 8.61 10.41
C PHE A 45 1.78 8.89 10.83
N GLU A 46 2.68 9.16 9.87
CA GLU A 46 4.06 9.56 10.15
C GLU A 46 4.11 10.83 11.00
N LYS A 47 3.29 11.83 10.70
CA LYS A 47 3.22 13.07 11.50
C LYS A 47 2.75 12.84 12.93
N GLY A 48 1.84 11.88 13.13
CA GLY A 48 1.25 11.64 14.45
C GLY A 48 2.15 10.85 15.40
N ILE A 49 3.05 10.01 14.87
CA ILE A 49 4.03 9.24 15.66
C ILE A 49 5.29 10.04 16.00
N VAL A 50 5.64 11.04 15.19
CA VAL A 50 6.83 11.88 15.44
C VAL A 50 6.67 12.61 16.77
N GLY A 51 7.70 12.50 17.62
CA GLY A 51 7.71 13.05 18.97
C GLY A 51 7.11 12.14 20.05
N LEU A 52 6.57 10.97 19.71
CA LEU A 52 6.18 9.96 20.70
C LEU A 52 7.40 9.31 21.33
N ASN A 53 7.26 8.80 22.56
CA ASN A 53 8.29 8.02 23.22
C ASN A 53 8.02 6.53 23.10
N GLU A 54 9.06 5.72 23.29
CA GLU A 54 8.93 4.27 23.50
C GLU A 54 7.97 3.95 24.64
N GLY A 55 7.01 3.06 24.39
CA GLY A 55 5.92 2.70 25.30
C GLY A 55 4.73 3.66 25.28
N ASP A 56 4.80 4.76 24.54
CA ASP A 56 3.72 5.74 24.47
C ASP A 56 2.62 5.28 23.50
N LYS A 57 1.38 5.63 23.82
CA LYS A 57 0.21 5.29 23.02
C LYS A 57 -0.56 6.56 22.69
N LYS A 58 -0.97 6.67 21.43
CA LYS A 58 -1.66 7.84 20.92
C LYS A 58 -2.70 7.46 19.90
N THR A 59 -3.84 8.14 19.97
CA THR A 59 -4.87 8.06 18.93
C THR A 59 -4.64 9.21 17.96
N ILE A 60 -4.50 8.88 16.68
CA ILE A 60 -4.28 9.82 15.59
C ILE A 60 -5.48 9.74 14.66
N GLU A 61 -6.16 10.86 14.48
CA GLU A 61 -7.24 10.99 13.50
C GLU A 61 -6.67 11.49 12.18
N ILE A 62 -6.81 10.68 11.14
CA ILE A 62 -6.31 10.97 9.80
C ILE A 62 -7.50 11.28 8.90
N LEU A 63 -7.52 12.52 8.41
CA LEU A 63 -8.47 12.95 7.40
C LEU A 63 -8.17 12.23 6.08
N PRO A 64 -9.17 12.03 5.21
CA PRO A 64 -8.97 11.36 3.93
C PRO A 64 -7.85 12.00 3.10
N GLU A 65 -7.69 13.32 3.16
CA GLU A 65 -6.60 14.06 2.50
C GLU A 65 -5.17 13.71 2.97
N ASP A 66 -4.98 13.29 4.23
CA ASP A 66 -3.68 12.86 4.80
C ASP A 66 -3.54 11.32 4.89
N GLY A 67 -4.56 10.58 4.43
CA GLY A 67 -4.65 9.12 4.47
C GLY A 67 -4.60 8.49 3.08
N TYR A 68 -5.71 7.87 2.65
CA TYR A 68 -5.84 7.23 1.34
C TYR A 68 -6.29 8.17 0.22
N GLY A 69 -6.36 9.47 0.49
CA GLY A 69 -6.85 10.48 -0.43
C GLY A 69 -8.38 10.66 -0.38
N PRO A 70 -8.88 11.78 -0.93
CA PRO A 70 -10.30 11.96 -1.17
C PRO A 70 -10.79 11.00 -2.28
N VAL A 71 -12.09 10.71 -2.30
CA VAL A 71 -12.70 10.04 -3.45
C VAL A 71 -12.57 10.96 -4.67
N MET A 72 -11.75 10.55 -5.62
CA MET A 72 -11.53 11.26 -6.86
C MET A 72 -12.55 10.80 -7.88
N LYS A 73 -13.46 11.70 -8.25
CA LYS A 73 -14.44 11.45 -9.33
C LYS A 73 -13.79 11.23 -10.69
N GLU A 74 -12.57 11.73 -10.86
CA GLU A 74 -11.72 11.52 -12.04
C GLU A 74 -11.17 10.09 -12.15
N LEU A 75 -11.13 9.35 -11.03
CA LEU A 75 -10.87 7.91 -11.02
C LEU A 75 -12.16 7.07 -11.23
N VAL A 76 -13.30 7.72 -11.48
CA VAL A 76 -14.53 7.03 -11.89
C VAL A 76 -14.53 6.96 -13.41
N GLN A 77 -14.33 5.75 -13.93
CA GLN A 77 -14.35 5.49 -15.36
C GLN A 77 -15.72 4.99 -15.79
N GLU A 78 -16.29 5.62 -16.80
CA GLU A 78 -17.55 5.19 -17.37
C GLU A 78 -17.27 4.21 -18.52
N VAL A 79 -17.66 2.95 -18.36
CA VAL A 79 -17.48 1.91 -19.38
C VAL A 79 -18.83 1.41 -19.86
N PRO A 80 -18.96 1.05 -21.15
CA PRO A 80 -20.19 0.47 -21.65
C PRO A 80 -20.41 -0.91 -21.04
N LYS A 81 -21.68 -1.26 -20.77
CA LYS A 81 -22.04 -2.58 -20.24
C LYS A 81 -21.57 -3.74 -21.13
N THR A 82 -21.39 -3.48 -22.42
CA THR A 82 -20.88 -4.44 -23.40
C THR A 82 -19.41 -4.79 -23.22
N ALA A 83 -18.64 -3.98 -22.48
CA ALA A 83 -17.26 -4.28 -22.13
C ALA A 83 -17.15 -5.34 -21.03
N LEU A 84 -18.23 -5.54 -20.25
CA LEU A 84 -18.29 -6.62 -19.29
C LEU A 84 -18.58 -7.94 -20.00
N PRO A 85 -17.92 -9.05 -19.60
CA PRO A 85 -18.28 -10.36 -20.10
C PRO A 85 -19.73 -10.67 -19.72
N ALA A 86 -20.50 -11.23 -20.66
CA ALA A 86 -21.94 -11.49 -20.50
C ALA A 86 -22.30 -12.44 -19.34
N GLU A 87 -21.30 -13.11 -18.77
CA GLU A 87 -21.43 -13.99 -17.61
C GLU A 87 -21.46 -13.22 -16.27
N ILE A 88 -21.01 -11.96 -16.27
CA ILE A 88 -21.02 -11.10 -15.08
C ILE A 88 -22.21 -10.14 -15.17
N THR A 89 -23.09 -10.22 -14.17
CA THR A 89 -24.15 -9.23 -13.98
C THR A 89 -23.60 -8.10 -13.12
N PRO A 90 -23.43 -6.87 -13.64
CA PRO A 90 -22.97 -5.77 -12.81
C PRO A 90 -24.03 -5.47 -11.74
N GLU A 91 -23.60 -5.37 -10.48
CA GLU A 91 -24.42 -4.91 -9.36
C GLU A 91 -23.76 -3.71 -8.69
N VAL A 92 -24.55 -2.72 -8.25
CA VAL A 92 -24.03 -1.53 -7.55
C VAL A 92 -23.36 -1.99 -6.26
N GLY A 93 -22.10 -1.59 -6.07
CA GLY A 93 -21.28 -2.01 -4.95
C GLY A 93 -20.47 -3.29 -5.18
N MET A 94 -20.66 -3.98 -6.31
CA MET A 94 -19.84 -5.13 -6.70
C MET A 94 -18.40 -4.70 -6.97
N MET A 95 -17.43 -5.46 -6.46
CA MET A 95 -16.03 -5.31 -6.82
C MET A 95 -15.73 -6.16 -8.05
N LEU A 96 -15.17 -5.53 -9.07
CA LEU A 96 -14.76 -6.15 -10.32
C LEU A 96 -13.26 -5.91 -10.52
N SER A 97 -12.62 -6.70 -11.37
CA SER A 97 -11.24 -6.48 -11.78
C SER A 97 -11.21 -5.89 -13.18
N ALA A 98 -10.83 -4.62 -13.30
CA ALA A 98 -10.61 -3.98 -14.59
C ALA A 98 -9.17 -4.21 -15.06
N GLN A 99 -8.96 -4.43 -16.36
CA GLN A 99 -7.60 -4.40 -16.92
C GLN A 99 -7.18 -2.96 -17.16
N GLY A 100 -6.14 -2.51 -16.45
CA GLY A 100 -5.50 -1.24 -16.69
C GLY A 100 -4.73 -1.23 -18.03
N PRO A 101 -4.27 -0.05 -18.48
CA PRO A 101 -3.53 0.12 -19.73
C PRO A 101 -2.23 -0.71 -19.83
N ASN A 102 -1.68 -1.12 -18.68
CA ASN A 102 -0.47 -1.95 -18.58
C ASN A 102 -0.76 -3.45 -18.39
N GLY A 103 -2.02 -3.90 -18.55
CA GLY A 103 -2.42 -5.30 -18.30
C GLY A 103 -2.53 -5.69 -16.83
N GLN A 104 -2.31 -4.74 -15.91
CA GLN A 104 -2.53 -4.95 -14.48
C GLN A 104 -4.02 -5.06 -14.17
N MET A 105 -4.39 -6.06 -13.36
CA MET A 105 -5.76 -6.16 -12.82
C MET A 105 -5.92 -5.16 -11.67
N ILE A 106 -6.74 -4.14 -11.90
CA ILE A 106 -7.06 -3.11 -10.92
C ILE A 106 -8.44 -3.44 -10.34
N PRO A 107 -8.56 -3.63 -9.01
CA PRO A 107 -9.86 -3.77 -8.38
C PRO A 107 -10.63 -2.45 -8.50
N VAL A 108 -11.85 -2.52 -9.02
CA VAL A 108 -12.76 -1.38 -9.21
C VAL A 108 -14.11 -1.72 -8.60
N LYS A 109 -14.81 -0.72 -8.05
CA LYS A 109 -16.14 -0.89 -7.48
C LYS A 109 -17.18 -0.30 -8.42
N VAL A 110 -18.28 -0.99 -8.64
CA VAL A 110 -19.40 -0.42 -9.40
C VAL A 110 -20.07 0.67 -8.55
N ALA A 111 -19.85 1.94 -8.90
CA ALA A 111 -20.48 3.06 -8.20
C ALA A 111 -21.93 3.25 -8.65
N GLU A 112 -22.20 3.09 -9.95
CA GLU A 112 -23.52 3.31 -10.51
C GLU A 112 -23.70 2.49 -11.79
N ILE A 113 -24.93 2.01 -12.01
CA ILE A 113 -25.32 1.31 -13.23
C ILE A 113 -26.34 2.17 -13.94
N GLY A 114 -25.94 2.79 -15.05
CA GLY A 114 -26.85 3.52 -15.94
C GLY A 114 -27.65 2.56 -16.82
N GLU A 115 -28.37 3.07 -17.82
CA GLU A 115 -29.12 2.23 -18.78
C GLU A 115 -28.19 1.56 -19.79
N GLU A 116 -27.17 2.29 -20.26
CA GLU A 116 -26.27 1.88 -21.35
C GLU A 116 -24.82 1.70 -20.88
N THR A 117 -24.42 2.49 -19.88
CA THR A 117 -23.08 2.56 -19.32
C THR A 117 -23.06 2.24 -17.82
N ILE A 118 -21.89 1.90 -17.29
CA ILE A 118 -21.64 1.67 -15.87
C ILE A 118 -20.48 2.54 -15.41
N LYS A 119 -20.60 3.11 -14.21
CA LYS A 119 -19.53 3.89 -13.58
C LYS A 119 -18.74 2.99 -12.66
N LEU A 120 -17.49 2.75 -13.04
CA LEU A 120 -16.51 2.00 -12.28
C LEU A 120 -15.64 2.97 -11.49
N ASP A 121 -15.74 2.90 -10.18
CA ASP A 121 -14.92 3.66 -9.25
C ASP A 121 -13.61 2.90 -9.00
N MET A 122 -12.49 3.50 -9.40
CA MET A 122 -11.15 2.95 -9.20
C MET A 122 -10.50 3.49 -7.92
N ASN A 123 -11.25 4.15 -7.02
CA ASN A 123 -10.68 4.65 -5.78
C ASN A 123 -10.37 3.50 -4.82
N HIS A 124 -9.39 3.71 -3.94
CA HIS A 124 -9.13 2.78 -2.85
C HIS A 124 -10.41 2.62 -2.00
N PRO A 125 -10.76 1.41 -1.52
CA PRO A 125 -11.99 1.19 -0.74
C PRO A 125 -12.10 2.06 0.53
N LEU A 126 -10.96 2.57 1.02
CA LEU A 126 -10.86 3.46 2.18
C LEU A 126 -10.72 4.95 1.82
N ALA A 127 -10.68 5.29 0.53
CA ALA A 127 -10.58 6.69 0.08
C ALA A 127 -11.83 7.48 0.50
N GLY A 128 -11.64 8.73 0.91
CA GLY A 128 -12.70 9.62 1.42
C GLY A 128 -13.24 9.28 2.80
N GLN A 129 -12.79 8.21 3.45
CA GLN A 129 -13.17 7.89 4.82
C GLN A 129 -12.19 8.50 5.82
N LYS A 130 -12.73 9.05 6.92
CA LYS A 130 -11.92 9.46 8.06
C LYS A 130 -11.47 8.22 8.81
N LEU A 131 -10.16 8.11 9.03
CA LEU A 131 -9.55 6.96 9.67
C LEU A 131 -9.05 7.35 11.05
N THR A 132 -9.34 6.51 12.04
CA THR A 132 -8.82 6.66 13.40
C THR A 132 -7.79 5.57 13.62
N PHE A 133 -6.56 5.95 13.93
CA PHE A 133 -5.48 5.03 14.20
C PHE A 133 -5.04 5.14 15.66
N ASP A 134 -5.23 4.06 16.42
CA ASP A 134 -4.62 3.93 17.73
C ASP A 134 -3.24 3.31 17.55
N VAL A 135 -2.20 4.08 17.81
CA VAL A 135 -0.80 3.66 17.72
C VAL A 135 -0.21 3.49 19.09
N THR A 136 0.63 2.47 19.26
CA THR A 136 1.43 2.23 20.46
C THR A 136 2.86 1.95 20.03
N VAL A 137 3.78 2.80 20.47
CA VAL A 137 5.20 2.63 20.15
C VAL A 137 5.77 1.55 21.06
N GLU A 138 6.18 0.42 20.50
CA GLU A 138 6.81 -0.65 21.30
C GLU A 138 8.31 -0.41 21.43
N LYS A 139 8.97 0.01 20.34
CA LYS A 139 10.42 0.19 20.30
C LYS A 139 10.83 1.25 19.30
N VAL A 140 11.87 2.03 19.62
CA VAL A 140 12.47 3.02 18.71
C VAL A 140 13.95 2.70 18.55
N THR A 141 14.39 2.59 17.30
CA THR A 141 15.77 2.29 16.91
C THR A 141 16.26 3.38 15.97
N LYS A 142 17.33 4.09 16.35
CA LYS A 142 17.94 5.11 15.50
C LYS A 142 18.48 4.47 14.21
N ALA A 143 18.22 5.05 13.04
CA ALA A 143 18.90 4.61 11.82
C ALA A 143 20.36 5.07 11.88
N GLY A 144 21.18 4.25 12.53
CA GLY A 144 22.63 4.37 12.53
C GLY A 144 23.33 3.16 11.90
N GLU A 145 22.65 2.01 11.75
CA GLU A 145 23.31 0.74 11.43
C GLU A 145 22.36 -0.26 10.73
N PHE A 146 21.74 0.15 9.62
CA PHE A 146 21.09 -0.83 8.72
C PHE A 146 21.77 -0.73 7.35
N GLU A 147 22.61 -1.73 7.09
CA GLU A 147 23.12 -2.04 5.76
C GLU A 147 21.91 -2.22 4.83
N GLU A 148 21.97 -1.57 3.68
CA GLU A 148 21.07 -1.82 2.55
C GLU A 148 21.17 -3.30 2.19
N GLU A 149 20.21 -4.11 2.63
CA GLU A 149 19.87 -5.31 1.88
C GLU A 149 19.17 -4.84 0.60
N GLU A 150 20.00 -4.57 -0.42
CA GLU A 150 19.55 -4.57 -1.81
C GLU A 150 18.68 -5.80 -2.01
N GLU A 151 17.42 -5.57 -2.36
CA GLU A 151 16.60 -6.54 -3.06
C GLU A 151 17.38 -6.94 -4.31
N THR A 152 18.17 -8.00 -4.19
CA THR A 152 18.84 -8.61 -5.34
C THR A 152 17.72 -9.31 -6.11
N ASP A 153 17.15 -8.56 -7.04
CA ASP A 153 16.73 -9.00 -8.36
C ASP A 153 17.13 -10.46 -8.61
N ASP A 154 16.20 -11.40 -8.37
CA ASP A 154 16.32 -12.81 -8.77
C ASP A 154 16.11 -12.91 -10.29
N ASP A 155 16.89 -12.15 -11.07
CA ASP A 155 17.15 -12.45 -12.46
C ASP A 155 18.27 -13.50 -12.48
N GLY A 156 17.87 -14.75 -12.26
CA GLY A 156 18.67 -15.95 -12.45
C GLY A 156 19.08 -16.14 -13.92
N CYS A 157 19.93 -15.27 -14.44
CA CYS A 157 20.70 -15.51 -15.65
C CYS A 157 22.09 -16.02 -15.25
N GLY A 158 22.26 -17.34 -15.26
CA GLY A 158 23.51 -18.02 -14.90
C GLY A 158 24.68 -17.63 -15.82
N PRO A 159 25.88 -17.32 -15.28
CA PRO A 159 27.05 -16.98 -16.07
C PRO A 159 27.97 -18.20 -16.24
N GLU A 160 27.98 -18.82 -17.42
CA GLU A 160 29.14 -19.63 -17.86
C GLU A 160 29.54 -19.26 -19.29
N GLY A 161 30.20 -18.12 -19.40
CA GLY A 161 31.07 -17.78 -20.51
C GLY A 161 32.42 -17.33 -19.98
N CYS A 162 33.39 -18.24 -19.87
CA CYS A 162 34.82 -17.91 -19.86
C CYS A 162 35.63 -19.15 -20.29
N ALA A 163 35.94 -19.28 -21.57
CA ALA A 163 37.24 -18.91 -22.14
C ALA A 163 38.39 -19.84 -21.72
N SER A 164 38.74 -20.76 -22.61
CA SER A 164 40.10 -21.31 -22.66
C SER A 164 40.59 -21.26 -24.11
N CYS A 165 41.37 -20.22 -24.40
CA CYS A 165 42.17 -20.11 -25.61
C CYS A 165 43.52 -20.75 -25.30
N SER A 166 43.90 -21.83 -26.00
CA SER A 166 45.29 -22.26 -26.13
C SER A 166 45.47 -23.31 -27.25
N SER A 167 46.12 -22.85 -28.32
CA SER A 167 47.20 -23.52 -29.06
C SER A 167 46.90 -24.49 -30.23
N CYS A 168 47.52 -24.11 -31.36
CA CYS A 168 48.26 -24.91 -32.34
C CYS A 168 47.57 -25.98 -33.22
N GLY A 169 47.63 -25.72 -34.53
CA GLY A 169 48.51 -26.49 -35.43
C GLY A 169 47.88 -27.65 -36.19
N GLY A 170 48.04 -27.65 -37.52
CA GLY A 170 47.42 -28.61 -38.42
C GLY A 170 48.14 -29.95 -38.58
N HIS A 171 47.45 -30.86 -39.26
CA HIS A 171 47.95 -31.70 -40.36
C HIS A 171 46.75 -32.23 -41.15
#